data_AF-A0A2N9IM84-F1
#
_entry.id   AF-A0A2N9IM84-F1
#
_cell.length_a   1.000
_cell.length_b   1.000
_cell.length_c   1.000
_cell.angle_alpha   90.00
_cell.angle_beta   90.00
_cell.angle_gamma   90.00
#
_symmetry.space_group_name_H-M   'P 1'
#
loop_
_entity.id
_entity.type
_entity.pdbx_description
1 polymer ?
#
loop_
_entity_poly.entity_id
_entity_poly.type
_entity_poly.pdbx_seq_one_letter_code
_entity_poly.pdbx_strand_id
1 'polypeptide(L)'
;MMKRLSSLKYLKDIKWIEIEWYRGKSLTQKILKKKPRKGSKNAKSSTKTEDCPSFFNFFIPPQSLRRRMILMKILLKNSKIK
;
A
#
# COMPACT_ATOMS: atom_id res chain seq x y z
N MET A 1 14.16 -33.76 -17.19
CA MET A 1 13.98 -33.23 -15.81
C MET A 1 14.73 -31.91 -15.70
N MET A 2 14.01 -30.78 -15.81
CA MET A 2 14.62 -29.45 -15.81
C MET A 2 15.15 -29.13 -14.41
N LYS A 3 16.49 -29.07 -14.28
CA LYS A 3 17.15 -28.59 -13.06
C LYS A 3 16.79 -27.12 -12.89
N ARG A 4 16.01 -26.82 -11.85
CA ARG A 4 15.63 -25.47 -11.46
C ARG A 4 16.91 -24.72 -11.09
N LEU A 5 17.43 -23.92 -12.03
CA LEU A 5 18.64 -23.12 -11.85
C LEU A 5 18.49 -22.30 -10.57
N SER A 6 19.36 -22.56 -9.61
CA SER A 6 19.51 -21.83 -8.34
C SER A 6 20.10 -20.42 -8.56
N SER A 7 19.65 -19.72 -9.62
CA SER A 7 20.11 -18.38 -10.03
C SER A 7 19.99 -17.30 -8.95
N LEU A 8 19.24 -17.56 -7.87
CA LEU A 8 19.14 -16.65 -6.73
C LEU A 8 20.37 -16.67 -5.80
N LYS A 9 21.36 -17.55 -6.02
CA LYS A 9 22.57 -17.62 -5.18
C LYS A 9 23.54 -16.45 -5.41
N TYR A 10 23.41 -15.71 -6.52
CA TYR A 10 24.37 -14.68 -6.94
C TYR A 10 23.86 -13.23 -6.88
N LEU A 11 22.58 -13.03 -6.58
CA LEU A 11 22.03 -11.70 -6.25
C LEU A 11 22.20 -11.47 -4.75
N LYS A 12 23.39 -10.99 -4.37
CA LYS A 12 23.76 -10.82 -2.96
C LYS A 12 23.06 -9.63 -2.33
N ASP A 13 22.86 -8.54 -3.09
CA ASP A 13 22.26 -7.31 -2.58
C ASP A 13 21.30 -6.69 -3.60
N ILE A 14 20.02 -6.60 -3.24
CA ILE A 14 19.03 -5.77 -3.93
C ILE A 14 18.71 -4.60 -2.99
N LYS A 15 19.07 -3.39 -3.41
CA LYS A 15 18.74 -2.16 -2.69
C LYS A 15 17.49 -1.53 -3.26
N TRP A 16 16.50 -1.33 -2.41
CA TRP A 16 15.28 -0.58 -2.74
C TRP A 16 15.51 0.91 -2.52
N ILE A 17 14.87 1.74 -3.34
CA ILE A 17 14.92 3.20 -3.24
C ILE A 17 13.51 3.72 -2.98
N GLU A 18 13.38 4.69 -2.08
CA GLU A 18 12.13 5.41 -1.89
C GLU A 18 11.90 6.37 -3.05
N ILE A 19 10.76 6.23 -3.71
CA ILE A 19 10.36 7.10 -4.80
C ILE A 19 9.68 8.32 -4.19
N GLU A 20 10.27 9.49 -4.40
CA GLU A 20 9.62 10.75 -4.06
C GLU A 20 8.54 11.06 -5.09
N TRP A 21 7.29 11.08 -4.64
CA TRP A 21 6.15 11.37 -5.49
C TRP A 21 5.71 12.82 -5.30
N TYR A 22 5.47 13.52 -6.42
CA TYR A 22 4.69 14.75 -6.38
C TYR A 22 3.30 14.50 -5.77
N ARG A 23 2.79 15.50 -5.05
CA ARG A 23 1.51 15.41 -4.33
C ARG A 23 0.39 14.94 -5.26
N GLY A 24 -0.24 13.81 -4.91
CA GLY A 24 -1.35 13.23 -5.68
C GLY A 24 -0.96 12.51 -6.97
N LYS A 25 0.34 12.33 -7.25
CA LYS A 25 0.86 11.61 -8.42
C LYS A 25 1.33 10.18 -8.10
N SER A 26 1.21 9.74 -6.85
CA SER A 26 1.54 8.37 -6.45
C SER A 26 0.66 7.37 -7.20
N LEU A 27 1.29 6.45 -7.94
CA LEU A 27 0.61 5.38 -8.68
C LEU A 27 0.42 4.11 -7.86
N THR A 28 0.94 4.05 -6.63
CA THR A 28 0.75 2.91 -5.71
C THR A 28 -0.54 3.03 -4.91
N GLN A 29 -1.17 4.20 -4.94
CA GLN A 29 -2.31 4.56 -4.12
C GLN A 29 -3.43 5.16 -4.97
N LYS A 30 -4.60 4.53 -4.94
CA LYS A 30 -5.80 5.03 -5.60
C LYS A 30 -6.60 5.89 -4.64
N ILE A 31 -6.86 7.13 -5.04
CA ILE A 31 -7.68 8.05 -4.27
C ILE A 31 -9.14 7.86 -4.65
N LEU A 32 -9.93 7.29 -3.75
CA LEU A 32 -11.38 7.17 -3.89
C LEU A 32 -12.06 8.33 -3.17
N LYS A 33 -12.62 9.26 -3.94
CA LYS A 33 -13.47 10.34 -3.41
C LYS A 33 -14.84 9.77 -3.06
N LYS A 34 -15.14 9.67 -1.77
CA LYS A 34 -16.50 9.33 -1.35
C LYS A 34 -17.39 10.56 -1.41
N LYS A 35 -18.54 10.41 -2.06
CA LYS A 35 -19.59 11.42 -1.98
C LYS A 35 -20.02 11.55 -0.50
N PRO A 36 -20.18 12.77 0.02
CA PRO A 36 -20.74 12.97 1.35
C PRO A 36 -22.13 12.34 1.42
N ARG A 37 -22.46 11.67 2.54
CA ARG A 37 -23.79 11.09 2.73
C ARG A 37 -24.81 12.24 2.77
N LYS A 38 -25.91 12.09 2.03
CA LYS A 38 -27.00 13.07 1.92
C LYS A 38 -27.59 13.28 3.33
N GLY A 39 -27.33 14.44 3.95
CA GLY A 39 -27.87 14.81 5.27
C GLY A 39 -26.88 15.46 6.25
N SER A 40 -25.56 15.37 6.05
CA SER A 40 -24.59 16.01 6.96
C SER A 40 -24.26 17.44 6.51
N LYS A 41 -24.74 18.44 7.25
CA LYS A 41 -24.60 19.88 6.91
C LYS A 41 -23.15 20.42 6.90
N ASN A 42 -22.15 19.66 7.39
CA ASN A 42 -20.73 20.07 7.47
C ASN A 42 -19.70 18.91 7.35
N ALA A 43 -20.00 17.82 6.63
CA ALA A 43 -19.01 16.74 6.50
C ALA A 43 -17.97 17.08 5.43
N LYS A 44 -16.73 17.36 5.86
CA LYS A 44 -15.55 17.42 4.97
C LYS A 44 -15.52 16.16 4.09
N SER A 45 -15.23 16.33 2.80
CA SER A 45 -15.07 15.20 1.87
C SER A 45 -13.99 14.26 2.41
N SER A 46 -14.39 13.07 2.89
CA SER A 46 -13.42 12.06 3.32
C SER A 46 -12.76 11.46 2.08
N THR A 47 -11.42 11.56 2.03
CA THR A 47 -10.61 10.98 0.96
C THR A 47 -10.16 9.60 1.45
N LYS A 48 -10.64 8.53 0.82
CA LYS A 48 -10.10 7.19 1.09
C LYS A 48 -8.98 6.92 0.12
N THR A 49 -7.82 6.56 0.63
CA THR A 49 -6.70 6.10 -0.18
C THR A 49 -6.62 4.59 -0.03
N GLU A 50 -6.78 3.87 -1.13
CA GLU A 50 -6.66 2.41 -1.18
C GLU A 50 -5.40 2.04 -1.96
N ASP A 51 -4.65 1.06 -1.48
CA ASP A 51 -3.47 0.56 -2.19
C ASP A 51 -3.91 -0.12 -3.49
N CYS A 52 -3.19 0.16 -4.58
CA CYS A 52 -3.47 -0.37 -5.92
C CYS A 52 -2.28 -1.21 -6.41
N PRO A 53 -2.50 -2.37 -7.05
CA PRO A 53 -1.42 -3.08 -7.73
C PRO A 53 -0.81 -2.17 -8.81
N SER A 54 0.48 -1.91 -8.67
CA SER A 54 1.26 -1.02 -9.52
C SER A 54 2.65 -1.59 -9.71
N PHE A 55 3.29 -1.31 -10.86
CA PHE A 55 4.68 -1.69 -11.11
C PHE A 55 5.63 -1.16 -10.02
N PHE A 56 5.33 0.03 -9.49
CA PHE A 56 6.14 0.67 -8.45
C PHE A 56 6.06 -0.01 -7.08
N ASN A 57 5.13 -0.96 -6.89
CA ASN A 57 5.13 -1.79 -5.68
C ASN A 57 6.36 -2.70 -5.62
N PHE A 58 7.05 -2.93 -6.74
CA PHE A 58 8.32 -3.64 -6.76
C PHE A 58 9.36 -2.95 -5.88
N PHE A 59 9.40 -1.62 -5.85
CA PHE A 59 10.38 -0.86 -5.05
C PHE A 59 10.07 -0.82 -3.55
N ILE A 60 8.98 -1.46 -3.10
CA ILE A 60 8.58 -1.49 -1.70
C ILE A 60 9.14 -2.75 -1.05
N PRO A 61 10.02 -2.65 -0.04
CA PRO A 61 10.58 -3.82 0.61
C PRO A 61 9.47 -4.69 1.22
N PRO A 62 9.56 -6.04 1.11
CA PRO A 62 8.55 -6.94 1.67
C PRO A 62 8.43 -6.83 3.21
N GLN A 63 9.49 -6.37 3.89
CA GLN A 63 9.48 -6.04 5.32
C GLN A 63 8.49 -4.89 5.64
N SER A 64 8.39 -3.90 4.76
CA SER A 64 7.50 -2.74 4.91
C SER A 64 6.02 -3.13 4.72
N LEU A 65 5.74 -4.03 3.77
CA LEU A 65 4.41 -4.60 3.57
C LEU A 65 3.91 -5.36 4.81
N ARG A 66 4.78 -6.13 5.47
CA ARG A 66 4.42 -6.86 6.71
C ARG A 66 4.00 -5.93 7.85
N ARG A 67 4.70 -4.80 8.06
CA ARG A 67 4.32 -3.81 9.08
C ARG A 67 2.97 -3.16 8.79
N ARG A 68 2.70 -2.82 7.52
CA ARG A 68 1.38 -2.29 7.10
C ARG A 68 0.25 -3.28 7.32
N MET A 69 0.46 -4.57 7.03
CA MET A 69 -0.53 -5.61 7.29
C MET A 69 -0.84 -5.76 8.78
N ILE A 70 0.17 -5.65 9.65
CA ILE A 70 -0.02 -5.69 11.11
C ILE A 70 -0.84 -4.47 11.57
N LEU A 71 -0.51 -3.26 11.10
CA LEU A 71 -1.25 -2.04 11.45
C LEU A 71 -2.71 -2.09 10.96
N MET A 72 -2.97 -2.58 9.75
CA MET A 72 -4.33 -2.77 9.25
C MET A 72 -5.14 -3.76 10.09
N LYS A 73 -4.52 -4.86 10.54
CA LYS A 73 -5.16 -5.82 11.45
C LYS A 73 -5.49 -5.19 12.81
N ILE A 74 -4.58 -4.38 13.36
CA ILE A 74 -4.79 -3.66 14.63
C ILE A 74 -5.93 -2.64 14.48
N LEU A 75 -5.92 -1.83 13.42
CA LEU A 75 -6.97 -0.85 13.13
C LEU A 75 -8.33 -1.51 12.91
N LEU A 76 -8.38 -2.63 12.19
CA LEU A 76 -9.61 -3.39 11.96
C LEU A 76 -10.14 -4.01 13.27
N LYS A 77 -9.24 -4.49 14.14
CA LYS A 77 -9.60 -5.00 15.47
C LYS A 77 -10.21 -3.88 16.32
N ASN A 78 -9.61 -2.70 16.32
CA ASN A 78 -10.12 -1.53 17.06
C ASN A 78 -11.45 -1.01 16.51
N SER A 79 -11.72 -1.13 15.21
CA SER A 79 -13.00 -0.73 14.61
C SER A 79 -14.16 -1.68 14.91
N LYS A 80 -13.89 -2.96 15.24
CA LYS A 80 -14.91 -3.95 15.60
C LYS A 80 -15.29 -3.94 17.08
N ILE A 81 -14.53 -3.22 17.91
CA ILE A 81 -14.73 -3.10 19.36
C ILE A 81 -15.65 -1.90 19.71
N LYS A 82 -16.25 -1.25 18.71
CA LYS A 82 -17.16 -0.12 18.89
C LYS A 82 -18.56 -0.42 18.39
#